data_AF-A0A920GEN7-F1
#
_entry.id   AF-A0A920GEN7-F1
#
_cell.length_a   1.000
_cell.length_b   1.000
_cell.length_c   1.000
_cell.angle_alpha   90.00
_cell.angle_beta   90.00
_cell.angle_gamma   90.00
#
_symmetry.space_group_name_H-M   'P 1'
#
loop_
_entity.id
_entity.type
_entity.pdbx_description
1 polymer ?
#
loop_
_entity_poly.entity_id
_entity_poly.type
_entity_poly.pdbx_seq_one_letter_code
_entity_poly.pdbx_strand_id
1 'polypeptide(L)'
;MRKINIKDLDWLPPITNPSKILGVAFNNKELMKKAHKDPGVPNFFLKPPSALVGHNKPIIVDPEWGAVIPEPEICAVISRKAKHITTEDALNYIFGFLIHNDVTSHGLKFQKDSIASLMIRI
;
A
#
# COMPACT_ATOMS: atom_id res chain seq x y z
N MET A 1 -9.81 19.77 26.05
CA MET A 1 -9.84 18.79 24.94
C MET A 1 -10.91 19.24 23.95
N ARG A 2 -10.56 19.44 22.67
CA ARG A 2 -11.53 19.89 21.64
C ARG A 2 -12.27 18.67 21.09
N LYS A 3 -13.61 18.70 21.13
CA LYS A 3 -14.44 17.68 20.45
C LYS A 3 -14.60 18.06 18.99
N ILE A 4 -14.50 17.07 18.10
CA ILE A 4 -14.65 17.24 16.66
C ILE A 4 -15.71 16.23 16.19
N ASN A 5 -16.67 16.68 15.38
CA ASN A 5 -17.63 15.79 14.75
C ASN A 5 -16.93 15.06 13.58
N ILE A 6 -16.87 13.73 13.64
CA ILE A 6 -16.17 12.92 12.63
C ILE A 6 -16.91 12.82 11.29
N LYS A 7 -18.21 13.14 11.27
CA LYS A 7 -19.07 12.95 10.08
C LYS A 7 -18.73 13.91 8.94
N ASP A 8 -18.24 15.11 9.27
CA ASP A 8 -18.03 16.19 8.31
C ASP A 8 -16.53 16.45 8.07
N LEU A 9 -15.68 15.45 8.33
CA LEU A 9 -14.24 15.57 8.17
C LEU A 9 -13.80 15.23 6.75
N ASP A 10 -12.95 16.09 6.22
CA ASP A 10 -12.09 15.75 5.11
C ASP A 10 -10.89 14.95 5.62
N TRP A 11 -10.97 13.63 5.50
CA TRP A 11 -9.88 12.74 5.92
C TRP A 11 -8.72 12.83 4.95
N LEU A 12 -7.54 13.13 5.49
CA LEU A 12 -6.26 12.98 4.79
C LEU A 12 -5.69 11.57 5.03
N PRO A 13 -4.72 11.13 4.21
CA PRO A 13 -3.89 9.98 4.58
C PRO A 13 -3.26 10.21 5.98
N PRO A 14 -3.22 9.20 6.86
CA PRO A 14 -2.64 9.36 8.20
C PRO A 14 -1.19 9.82 8.19
N ILE A 15 -0.43 9.45 7.14
CA ILE A 15 0.91 9.93 6.85
C ILE A 15 0.86 10.63 5.49
N THR A 16 0.93 11.95 5.46
CA THR A 16 0.74 12.76 4.24
C THR A 16 1.99 12.89 3.38
N ASN A 17 3.17 12.62 3.93
CA ASN A 17 4.45 12.75 3.21
C ASN A 17 5.43 11.62 3.57
N PRO A 18 5.10 10.34 3.33
CA PRO A 18 6.07 9.27 3.51
C PRO A 18 7.18 9.37 2.46
N SER A 19 8.42 9.07 2.85
CA SER A 19 9.54 9.02 1.90
C SER A 19 9.41 7.90 0.86
N LYS A 20 8.73 6.81 1.20
CA LYS A 20 8.50 5.63 0.38
C LYS A 20 7.37 4.79 0.97
N ILE A 21 6.68 4.04 0.11
CA ILE A 21 5.71 3.01 0.50
C ILE A 21 6.24 1.71 -0.12
N LEU A 22 6.52 0.71 0.71
CA LEU A 22 7.07 -0.57 0.30
C LEU A 22 6.00 -1.64 0.48
N GLY A 23 5.54 -2.22 -0.62
CA GLY A 23 4.58 -3.33 -0.62
C GLY A 23 5.30 -4.68 -0.71
N VAL A 24 4.62 -5.75 -0.27
CA VAL A 24 5.10 -7.12 -0.33
C VAL A 24 4.05 -7.98 -1.02
N ALA A 25 4.33 -8.36 -2.26
CA ALA A 25 3.43 -9.23 -3.02
C ALA A 25 3.49 -10.67 -2.51
N PHE A 26 2.36 -11.37 -2.66
CA PHE A 26 2.20 -12.79 -2.32
C PHE A 26 2.47 -13.14 -0.84
N ASN A 27 2.28 -12.22 0.10
CA ASN A 27 2.57 -12.47 1.52
C ASN A 27 1.44 -13.21 2.29
N ASN A 28 0.59 -13.96 1.59
CA ASN A 28 -0.49 -14.77 2.16
C ASN A 28 -0.42 -16.18 1.59
N LYS A 29 -0.57 -17.22 2.43
CA LYS A 29 -0.48 -18.62 2.02
C LYS A 29 -1.41 -18.99 0.85
N GLU A 30 -2.63 -18.46 0.81
CA GLU A 30 -3.56 -18.73 -0.29
C GLU A 30 -3.18 -17.99 -1.58
N LEU A 31 -2.60 -16.78 -1.47
CA LEU A 31 -2.06 -16.08 -2.62
C LEU A 31 -0.79 -16.74 -3.16
N MET A 32 0.05 -17.29 -2.26
CA MET A 32 1.24 -18.07 -2.63
C MET A 32 0.89 -19.29 -3.47
N LYS A 33 -0.22 -19.99 -3.17
CA LYS A 33 -0.69 -21.11 -4.00
C LYS A 33 -1.03 -20.69 -5.43
N LYS A 34 -1.44 -19.43 -5.62
CA LYS A 34 -1.75 -18.85 -6.93
C LYS A 34 -0.51 -18.27 -7.62
N ALA A 35 0.59 -18.08 -6.89
CA ALA A 35 1.84 -17.64 -7.49
C ALA A 35 2.38 -18.75 -8.40
N HIS A 36 2.72 -18.41 -9.64
CA HIS A 36 3.28 -19.38 -10.60
C HIS A 36 4.61 -19.97 -10.12
N LYS A 37 5.35 -19.23 -9.30
CA LYS A 37 6.61 -19.65 -8.68
C LYS A 37 6.81 -18.93 -7.35
N ASP A 38 7.05 -19.69 -6.29
CA ASP A 38 7.50 -19.14 -5.01
C ASP A 38 8.93 -18.60 -5.17
N PRO A 39 9.16 -17.29 -4.96
CA PRO A 39 10.51 -16.71 -5.05
C PRO A 39 11.44 -17.16 -3.90
N GLY A 40 10.91 -17.73 -2.81
CA GLY A 40 11.69 -18.09 -1.61
C GLY A 40 12.21 -16.88 -0.81
N VAL A 41 11.87 -15.67 -1.27
CA VAL A 41 12.23 -14.38 -0.66
C VAL A 41 11.06 -13.41 -0.80
N PRO A 42 10.92 -12.39 0.08
CA PRO A 42 9.83 -11.42 -0.07
C PRO A 42 9.87 -10.69 -1.42
N ASN A 43 8.71 -10.61 -2.08
CA ASN A 43 8.58 -9.94 -3.38
C ASN A 43 8.20 -8.47 -3.19
N PHE A 44 9.22 -7.62 -3.03
CA PHE A 44 9.04 -6.20 -2.75
C PHE A 44 8.76 -5.36 -4.00
N PHE A 45 7.91 -4.34 -3.84
CA PHE A 45 7.71 -3.28 -4.84
C PHE A 45 7.48 -1.92 -4.17
N LEU A 46 7.63 -0.83 -4.92
CA LEU A 46 7.46 0.53 -4.42
C LEU A 46 6.17 1.14 -4.91
N LYS A 47 5.39 1.74 -4.01
CA LYS A 47 4.26 2.60 -4.38
C LYS A 47 4.66 4.07 -4.15
N PRO A 48 4.39 4.98 -5.09
CA PRO A 48 4.73 6.38 -4.89
C PRO A 48 3.83 7.01 -3.82
N PRO A 49 4.35 7.91 -2.98
CA PRO A 49 3.54 8.67 -2.01
C PRO A 49 2.38 9.43 -2.64
N SER A 50 2.50 9.81 -3.92
CA SER A 50 1.43 10.48 -4.67
C SER A 50 0.17 9.63 -4.78
N ALA A 51 0.25 8.29 -4.68
CA ALA A 51 -0.89 7.39 -4.77
C ALA A 51 -1.75 7.33 -3.48
N LEU A 52 -1.40 8.09 -2.44
CA LEU A 52 -2.17 8.12 -1.21
C LEU A 52 -3.45 8.93 -1.36
N VAL A 53 -4.54 8.32 -0.94
CA VAL A 53 -5.86 8.94 -0.86
C VAL A 53 -6.39 8.77 0.57
N GLY A 54 -7.06 9.80 1.08
CA GLY A 54 -7.63 9.77 2.42
C GLY A 54 -8.86 8.86 2.55
N HIS A 55 -9.28 8.62 3.79
CA HIS A 55 -10.45 7.78 4.07
C HIS A 55 -11.75 8.37 3.47
N ASN A 56 -12.65 7.52 2.97
CA ASN A 56 -13.91 7.89 2.31
C ASN A 56 -13.79 8.83 1.10
N LYS A 57 -12.61 8.94 0.51
CA LYS A 57 -12.39 9.67 -0.74
C LYS A 57 -12.50 8.71 -1.93
N PRO A 58 -12.96 9.21 -3.08
CA PRO A 58 -13.06 8.40 -4.29
C PRO A 58 -11.68 8.03 -4.80
N ILE A 59 -11.61 6.83 -5.37
CA ILE A 59 -10.49 6.38 -6.20
C ILE A 59 -10.90 6.65 -7.64
N ILE A 60 -10.18 7.53 -8.32
CA ILE A 60 -10.42 7.84 -9.73
C ILE A 60 -9.81 6.73 -10.56
N VAL A 61 -10.60 6.14 -11.45
CA VAL A 61 -10.20 5.04 -12.31
C VAL A 61 -10.46 5.42 -13.76
N ASP A 62 -9.43 5.37 -14.59
CA ASP A 62 -9.56 5.57 -16.03
C ASP A 62 -9.99 4.26 -16.72
N PRO A 63 -10.94 4.28 -17.68
CA PRO A 63 -11.32 3.11 -18.45
C PRO A 63 -10.16 2.36 -19.12
N GLU A 64 -9.10 3.08 -19.54
CA GLU A 64 -7.93 2.48 -20.17
C GLU A 64 -7.08 1.62 -19.22
N TRP A 65 -7.32 1.71 -17.91
CA TRP A 65 -6.61 0.91 -16.92
C TRP A 65 -7.15 -0.52 -16.84
N GLY A 66 -8.22 -0.86 -17.55
CA GLY A 66 -8.79 -2.20 -17.53
C GLY A 66 -9.28 -2.60 -16.14
N ALA A 67 -9.03 -3.85 -15.73
CA ALA A 67 -9.50 -4.36 -14.44
C ALA A 67 -8.71 -3.74 -13.27
N VAL A 68 -9.35 -2.86 -12.50
CA VAL A 68 -8.82 -2.28 -11.27
C VAL A 68 -9.49 -2.93 -10.06
N ILE A 69 -8.70 -3.48 -9.15
CA ILE A 69 -9.20 -4.25 -8.00
C ILE A 69 -8.67 -3.70 -6.68
N PRO A 70 -9.45 -3.80 -5.59
CA PRO A 70 -8.96 -3.54 -4.25
C PRO A 70 -8.12 -4.70 -3.71
N GLU A 71 -7.05 -4.38 -3.02
CA GLU A 71 -6.19 -5.33 -2.29
C GLU A 71 -5.97 -4.78 -0.87
N PRO A 72 -6.88 -5.08 0.09
CA PRO A 72 -6.74 -4.59 1.46
C PRO A 72 -5.61 -5.29 2.19
N GLU A 73 -4.69 -4.49 2.75
CA GLU A 73 -3.44 -4.92 3.37
C GLU A 73 -3.26 -4.28 4.76
N ILE A 74 -2.55 -5.00 5.64
CA ILE A 74 -2.02 -4.40 6.88
C ILE A 74 -0.71 -3.69 6.57
N CYS A 75 -0.57 -2.45 7.00
CA CYS A 75 0.61 -1.63 6.76
C CYS A 75 1.26 -1.22 8.08
N ALA A 76 2.56 -1.48 8.21
CA ALA A 76 3.36 -1.01 9.33
C ALA A 76 3.92 0.39 9.05
N VAL A 77 3.72 1.32 9.98
CA VAL A 77 4.32 2.65 9.94
C VAL A 77 5.64 2.62 10.68
N ILE A 78 6.73 2.95 10.00
CA ILE A 78 8.07 2.94 10.60
C ILE A 78 8.33 4.27 11.35
N SER A 79 8.65 4.17 12.64
CA SER A 79 8.85 5.32 13.55
C SER A 79 10.23 5.97 13.44
N ARG A 80 11.26 5.19 13.10
CA ARG A 80 12.66 5.62 13.16
C ARG A 80 13.50 4.92 12.09
N LYS A 81 14.64 5.51 11.74
CA LYS A 81 15.56 4.93 10.75
C LYS A 81 16.01 3.55 11.21
N ALA A 82 15.92 2.57 10.31
CA ALA A 82 16.34 1.20 10.52
C ALA A 82 17.34 0.80 9.44
N LYS A 83 18.43 0.12 9.82
CA LYS A 83 19.42 -0.44 8.91
C LYS A 83 20.07 -1.65 9.57
N HIS A 84 20.13 -2.77 8.87
CA HIS A 84 20.69 -4.04 9.38
C HIS A 84 20.15 -4.45 10.76
N ILE A 85 18.83 -4.32 10.95
CA ILE A 85 18.16 -4.74 12.19
C ILE A 85 17.88 -6.23 12.16
N THR A 86 17.82 -6.85 13.34
CA THR A 86 17.39 -8.25 13.50
C THR A 86 15.87 -8.36 13.40
N THR A 87 15.37 -9.58 13.20
CA THR A 87 13.93 -9.87 13.24
C THR A 87 13.33 -9.60 14.62
N GLU A 88 14.09 -9.88 15.67
CA GLU A 88 13.67 -9.74 17.07
C GLU A 88 13.49 -8.27 17.44
N ASP A 89 14.32 -7.39 16.88
CA ASP A 89 14.24 -5.95 17.11
C ASP A 89 13.21 -5.24 16.23
N ALA A 90 12.70 -5.89 15.17
CA ALA A 90 11.89 -5.25 14.13
C ALA A 90 10.67 -4.50 14.68
N LEU A 91 9.96 -5.07 15.65
CA LEU A 91 8.78 -4.46 16.26
C LEU A 91 9.10 -3.16 16.99
N ASN A 92 10.33 -2.97 17.51
CA ASN A 92 10.75 -1.74 18.18
C ASN A 92 10.84 -0.54 17.22
N TYR A 93 10.89 -0.78 15.91
CA TYR A 93 10.95 0.25 14.87
C TYR A 93 9.56 0.64 14.35
N ILE A 94 8.50 -0.09 14.69
CA ILE A 94 7.13 0.19 14.24
C ILE A 94 6.48 1.21 15.18
N PHE A 95 5.98 2.31 14.61
CA PHE A 95 5.14 3.29 15.31
C PHE A 95 3.76 2.70 15.62
N GLY A 96 3.18 2.04 14.62
CA GLY A 96 1.86 1.44 14.68
C GLY A 96 1.49 0.83 13.34
N PHE A 97 0.25 0.36 13.25
CA PHE A 97 -0.29 -0.27 12.05
C PHE A 97 -1.50 0.51 11.55
N LEU A 98 -1.73 0.47 10.24
CA LEU A 98 -2.92 1.00 9.58
C LEU A 98 -3.41 0.01 8.52
N ILE A 99 -4.63 0.25 8.04
CA ILE A 99 -5.17 -0.45 6.87
C ILE A 99 -4.80 0.36 5.64
N HIS A 100 -4.23 -0.31 4.64
CA HIS A 100 -3.94 0.25 3.34
C HIS A 100 -4.69 -0.56 2.27
N ASN A 101 -5.22 0.10 1.24
CA ASN A 101 -5.76 -0.60 0.09
C ASN A 101 -4.76 -0.43 -1.06
N ASP A 102 -4.06 -1.51 -1.41
CA ASP A 102 -3.12 -1.55 -2.53
C ASP A 102 -3.84 -1.74 -3.85
N VAL A 103 -4.66 -0.74 -4.20
CA VAL A 103 -5.49 -0.80 -5.40
C VAL A 103 -4.61 -0.93 -6.63
N THR A 104 -4.87 -1.99 -7.38
CA THR A 104 -4.02 -2.44 -8.48
C THR A 104 -4.83 -2.54 -9.76
N SER A 105 -4.29 -1.99 -10.83
CA SER A 105 -4.76 -2.26 -12.19
C SER A 105 -4.06 -3.50 -12.76
N HIS A 106 -4.80 -4.58 -12.98
CA HIS A 106 -4.31 -5.75 -13.72
C HIS A 106 -4.12 -5.47 -15.20
N GLY A 107 -4.94 -4.58 -15.78
CA GLY A 107 -4.79 -4.15 -17.17
C GLY A 107 -3.42 -3.51 -17.40
N LEU A 108 -3.06 -2.51 -16.58
CA LEU A 108 -1.76 -1.88 -16.66
C LEU A 108 -0.63 -2.86 -16.33
N LYS A 109 -0.71 -3.54 -15.18
CA LYS A 109 0.35 -4.42 -14.66
C LYS A 109 0.80 -5.50 -15.65
N PHE A 110 -0.14 -6.12 -16.35
CA PHE A 110 0.15 -7.26 -17.22
C PHE A 110 0.18 -6.93 -18.70
N GLN A 111 -0.41 -5.80 -19.13
CA GLN A 111 -0.55 -5.49 -20.56
C GLN A 111 0.25 -4.26 -21.01
N LYS A 112 0.54 -3.29 -20.12
CA LYS A 112 1.20 -2.03 -20.51
C LYS A 112 2.48 -1.76 -19.73
N ASP A 113 2.43 -1.74 -18.41
CA ASP A 113 3.54 -1.32 -17.56
C ASP A 113 3.40 -1.89 -16.14
N SER A 114 4.44 -2.57 -15.67
CA SER A 114 4.50 -3.13 -14.33
C SER A 114 4.58 -2.05 -13.23
N ILE A 115 5.09 -0.86 -13.57
CA ILE A 115 5.19 0.30 -12.67
C ILE A 115 3.88 1.10 -12.65
N ALA A 116 3.16 1.21 -13.77
CA ALA A 116 1.90 1.96 -13.86
C ALA A 116 0.77 1.41 -12.97
N SER A 117 0.88 0.16 -12.51
CA SER A 117 -0.03 -0.46 -11.53
C SER A 117 -0.13 0.31 -10.20
N LEU A 118 0.87 1.14 -9.90
CA LEU A 118 1.08 1.80 -8.61
C LEU A 118 0.62 3.27 -8.60
N MET A 119 0.12 3.75 -9.75
CA MET A 119 -0.34 5.12 -9.93
C MET A 119 -1.86 5.20 -9.79
N ILE A 120 -2.31 5.64 -8.62
CA ILE A 120 -3.63 6.26 -8.47
C ILE A 120 -3.42 7.63 -7.87
N ARG A 121 -2.93 8.56 -8.70
CA ARG A 121 -3.27 9.98 -8.61
C ARG A 121 -2.85 10.68 -9.91
N ILE A 122 -3.85 10.96 -10.75
CA ILE A 122 -3.93 12.17 -11.57
C ILE A 122 -5.25 12.84 -11.17
#